data_AF-A0A1G2VPW4-F1
#
_entry.id   AF-A0A1G2VPW4-F1
#
_cell.length_a   1.000
_cell.length_b   1.000
_cell.length_c   1.000
_cell.angle_alpha   90.00
_cell.angle_beta   90.00
_cell.angle_gamma   90.00
#
_symmetry.space_group_name_H-M   'P 1'
#
loop_
_entity.id
_entity.type
_entity.pdbx_description
1 polymer ?
#
loop_
_entity_poly.entity_id
_entity_poly.type
_entity_poly.pdbx_seq_one_letter_code
_entity_poly.pdbx_strand_id
1 'polypeptide(L)'
;MVTDRVLAEASFSVNYAFPKEGRYLVSVNVLHENHGVSKQFFVDVGARGTPTFRKDLSRVKEFGGYQVLFRPPPAGLRSRESASIWYRIEKDGKGVSDLEEYLGAPMHLAIISADLSYFLHTHGEIHDPQTRAEKHTVNASDKFGPEIEAHVTFPFPGIYQIFSQFSRQGESVLTSFMVEVGPGEAGSAVMESMEPHGH
;
A
#
# COMPACT_ATOMS: atom_id res chain seq x y z
N MET A 1 -13.79 -19.16 7.85
CA MET A 1 -14.48 -19.13 9.16
C MET A 1 -13.46 -19.58 10.20
N VAL A 2 -13.18 -18.77 11.21
CA VAL A 2 -12.27 -19.16 12.30
C VAL A 2 -13.03 -20.12 13.20
N THR A 3 -12.50 -21.33 13.43
CA THR A 3 -13.10 -22.36 14.31
C THR A 3 -12.29 -22.46 15.60
N ASP A 4 -12.84 -23.11 16.63
CA ASP A 4 -12.12 -23.37 17.88
C ASP A 4 -10.80 -24.12 17.66
N ARG A 5 -10.75 -24.97 16.63
CA ARG A 5 -9.54 -25.66 16.20
C ARG A 5 -8.49 -24.71 15.62
N VAL A 6 -8.92 -23.74 14.80
CA VAL A 6 -8.02 -22.70 14.26
C VAL A 6 -7.42 -21.87 15.39
N LEU A 7 -8.20 -21.56 16.43
CA LEU A 7 -7.72 -20.83 17.61
C LEU A 7 -6.76 -21.66 18.48
N ALA A 8 -7.03 -22.96 18.65
CA ALA A 8 -6.19 -23.85 19.46
C ALA A 8 -4.87 -24.23 18.77
N GLU A 9 -4.88 -24.45 17.45
CA GLU A 9 -3.71 -24.88 16.68
C GLU A 9 -2.94 -23.71 16.04
N ALA A 10 -3.48 -22.48 16.09
CA ALA A 10 -3.00 -21.31 15.35
C ALA A 10 -2.80 -21.58 13.83
N SER A 11 -3.61 -22.49 13.27
CA SER A 11 -3.53 -22.93 11.88
C SER A 11 -4.66 -22.34 11.06
N PHE A 12 -4.32 -21.49 10.09
CA PHE A 12 -5.28 -20.80 9.23
C PHE A 12 -5.21 -21.38 7.81
N SER A 13 -6.33 -21.88 7.29
CA SER A 13 -6.42 -22.39 5.91
C SER A 13 -7.09 -21.37 4.99
N VAL A 14 -6.44 -21.07 3.87
CA VAL A 14 -6.97 -20.20 2.82
C VAL A 14 -7.09 -21.01 1.54
N ASN A 15 -8.32 -21.15 1.04
CA ASN A 15 -8.56 -21.70 -0.30
C ASN A 15 -8.48 -20.56 -1.30
N TYR A 16 -7.50 -20.61 -2.21
CA TYR A 16 -7.31 -19.58 -3.22
C TYR A 16 -7.02 -20.20 -4.58
N ALA A 17 -7.77 -19.77 -5.59
CA ALA A 17 -7.52 -20.11 -6.98
C ALA A 17 -6.72 -18.99 -7.63
N PHE A 18 -5.46 -19.28 -7.98
CA PHE A 18 -4.60 -18.32 -8.65
C PHE A 18 -5.13 -18.02 -10.06
N PRO A 19 -5.34 -16.75 -10.42
CA PRO A 19 -6.04 -16.40 -11.65
C PRO A 19 -5.20 -16.65 -12.91
N LYS A 20 -3.87 -16.76 -12.78
CA LYS A 20 -2.92 -16.93 -13.87
C LYS A 20 -1.75 -17.81 -13.42
N GLU A 21 -1.03 -18.34 -14.40
CA GLU A 21 0.29 -18.90 -14.15
C GLU A 21 1.30 -17.78 -13.88
N GLY A 22 2.29 -18.05 -13.04
CA GLY A 22 3.35 -17.12 -12.70
C GLY A 22 3.88 -17.29 -11.28
N ARG A 23 4.78 -16.38 -10.90
CA ARG A 23 5.32 -16.27 -9.56
C ARG A 23 4.52 -15.24 -8.76
N TYR A 24 4.07 -15.65 -7.58
CA TYR A 24 3.30 -14.84 -6.64
C TYR A 24 4.12 -14.59 -5.38
N LEU A 25 4.22 -13.33 -4.96
CA LEU A 25 4.66 -12.99 -3.61
C LEU A 25 3.46 -13.16 -2.67
N VAL A 26 3.60 -14.02 -1.66
CA VAL A 26 2.63 -14.17 -0.59
C VAL A 26 3.22 -13.52 0.67
N SER A 27 2.50 -12.55 1.21
CA SER A 27 2.84 -11.86 2.45
C SER A 27 1.73 -12.10 3.47
N VAL A 28 2.10 -12.53 4.67
CA VAL A 28 1.20 -12.79 5.79
C VAL A 28 1.65 -11.91 6.95
N ASN A 29 0.77 -11.03 7.43
CA ASN A 29 0.99 -10.22 8.61
C ASN A 29 0.02 -10.68 9.70
N VAL A 30 0.55 -10.95 10.89
CA VAL A 30 -0.21 -11.35 12.08
C VAL A 30 0.16 -10.40 13.20
N LEU A 31 -0.85 -9.88 13.90
CA LEU A 31 -0.65 -9.17 15.16
C LEU A 31 -0.96 -10.14 16.31
N HIS A 32 -0.01 -10.37 17.19
CA HIS A 32 -0.18 -11.19 18.38
C HIS A 32 0.37 -10.44 19.60
N GLU A 33 -0.46 -10.18 20.61
CA GLU A 33 -0.06 -9.44 21.83
C GLU A 33 0.67 -8.11 21.53
N ASN A 34 0.17 -7.35 20.54
CA ASN A 34 0.80 -6.12 20.02
C ASN A 34 2.17 -6.30 19.34
N HIS A 35 2.62 -7.54 19.14
CA HIS A 35 3.78 -7.86 18.32
C HIS A 35 3.35 -8.23 16.90
N GLY A 36 3.82 -7.46 15.92
CA GLY A 36 3.63 -7.76 14.51
C GLY A 36 4.62 -8.82 14.04
N VAL A 37 4.11 -9.91 13.47
CA VAL A 37 4.91 -10.93 12.78
C VAL A 37 4.55 -10.88 11.30
N SER A 38 5.56 -10.70 10.45
CA SER A 38 5.41 -10.76 9.00
C SER A 38 6.18 -11.95 8.44
N LYS A 39 5.55 -12.71 7.53
CA LYS A 39 6.21 -13.78 6.78
C LYS A 39 5.94 -13.58 5.30
N GLN A 40 6.99 -13.66 4.50
CA GLN A 40 6.92 -13.55 3.05
C GLN A 40 7.54 -14.79 2.41
N PHE A 41 6.92 -15.27 1.34
CA PHE A 41 7.44 -16.37 0.53
C PHE A 41 6.88 -16.32 -0.89
N PHE A 42 7.57 -16.97 -1.81
CA PHE A 42 7.09 -17.10 -3.18
C PHE A 42 6.32 -18.40 -3.38
N VAL A 43 5.27 -18.32 -4.19
CA VAL A 43 4.55 -19.46 -4.73
C VAL A 43 4.65 -19.40 -6.25
N ASP A 44 5.10 -20.48 -6.87
CA ASP A 44 5.09 -20.62 -8.33
C ASP A 44 3.87 -21.45 -8.76
N VAL A 45 3.10 -20.93 -9.70
CA VAL A 45 1.88 -21.55 -10.23
C VAL A 45 2.07 -21.75 -11.72
N GLY A 46 2.02 -22.99 -12.20
CA GLY A 46 2.21 -23.29 -13.62
C GLY A 46 3.59 -22.84 -14.16
N ALA A 47 3.64 -22.42 -15.41
CA ALA A 47 4.88 -21.95 -16.02
C ALA A 47 5.21 -20.49 -15.64
N ARG A 48 6.50 -20.19 -15.53
CA ARG A 48 6.96 -18.80 -15.34
C ARG A 48 7.00 -18.08 -16.68
N GLY A 49 5.96 -17.29 -16.96
CA GLY A 49 6.02 -16.26 -18.00
C GLY A 49 6.83 -15.05 -17.55
N THR A 50 7.31 -14.25 -18.51
CA THR A 50 7.80 -12.90 -18.23
C THR A 50 6.59 -11.98 -18.01
N PRO A 51 6.41 -11.39 -16.81
CA PRO A 51 5.31 -10.47 -16.59
C PRO A 51 5.49 -9.24 -17.48
N THR A 52 4.53 -8.95 -18.33
CA THR A 52 4.42 -7.64 -18.98
C THR A 52 3.53 -6.77 -18.12
N PHE A 53 4.11 -5.77 -17.43
CA PHE A 53 3.31 -4.74 -16.78
C PHE A 53 3.35 -3.46 -17.61
N ARG A 54 2.21 -2.78 -17.71
CA ARG A 54 2.12 -1.44 -18.31
C ARG A 54 2.18 -0.43 -17.18
N LYS A 55 3.10 0.51 -17.26
CA LYS A 55 3.18 1.64 -16.33
C LYS A 55 1.93 2.52 -16.48
N ASP A 56 1.17 2.67 -15.39
CA ASP A 56 0.03 3.57 -15.26
C ASP A 56 0.26 4.51 -14.07
N LEU A 57 0.79 5.70 -14.34
CA LEU A 57 1.03 6.72 -13.31
C LEU A 57 -0.17 7.67 -13.13
N SER A 58 -1.36 7.31 -13.61
CA SER A 58 -2.55 8.13 -13.43
C SER A 58 -2.80 8.40 -11.94
N ARG A 59 -3.17 9.65 -11.65
CA ARG A 59 -3.37 10.13 -10.27
C ARG A 59 -4.84 10.22 -9.88
N VAL A 60 -5.75 10.03 -10.83
CA VAL A 60 -7.19 10.00 -10.59
C VAL A 60 -7.73 8.73 -11.23
N LYS A 61 -8.38 7.89 -10.43
CA LYS A 61 -8.89 6.58 -10.87
C LYS A 61 -10.22 6.27 -10.17
N GLU A 62 -11.00 5.37 -10.76
CA GLU A 62 -12.26 4.91 -10.17
C GLU A 62 -12.14 3.51 -9.60
N PHE A 63 -12.67 3.31 -8.38
CA PHE A 63 -12.70 2.02 -7.68
C PHE A 63 -14.03 1.87 -6.97
N GLY A 64 -14.82 0.83 -7.29
CA GLY A 64 -16.14 0.63 -6.65
C GLY A 64 -17.09 1.83 -6.80
N GLY A 65 -16.93 2.59 -7.89
CA GLY A 65 -17.66 3.83 -8.14
C GLY A 65 -17.25 5.02 -7.27
N TYR A 66 -16.13 4.94 -6.54
CA TYR A 66 -15.48 6.09 -5.90
C TYR A 66 -14.42 6.64 -6.83
N GLN A 67 -14.32 7.96 -6.95
CA GLN A 67 -13.17 8.61 -7.56
C GLN A 67 -12.11 8.81 -6.47
N VAL A 68 -10.90 8.32 -6.72
CA VAL A 68 -9.79 8.43 -5.79
C VAL A 68 -8.68 9.23 -6.46
N LEU A 69 -8.30 10.32 -5.81
CA LEU A 69 -7.18 11.15 -6.22
C LEU A 69 -5.98 10.79 -5.34
N PHE A 70 -4.91 10.32 -5.96
CA PHE A 70 -3.63 9.99 -5.34
C PHE A 70 -2.63 11.11 -5.59
N ARG A 71 -2.07 11.69 -4.53
CA ARG A 71 -1.12 12.80 -4.59
C ARG A 71 0.20 12.38 -3.92
N PRO A 72 1.27 12.12 -4.68
CA PRO A 72 2.62 12.11 -4.11
C PRO A 72 3.09 13.54 -3.82
N PRO A 73 4.21 13.73 -3.11
CA PRO A 73 4.80 15.05 -2.92
C PRO A 73 5.08 15.76 -4.25
N PRO A 74 4.94 17.09 -4.33
CA PRO A 74 5.25 17.84 -5.56
C PRO A 74 6.69 17.66 -6.06
N ALA A 75 7.64 17.44 -5.15
CA ALA A 75 9.04 17.18 -5.46
C ALA A 75 9.29 15.75 -6.02
N GLY A 76 8.26 14.91 -6.07
CA GLY A 76 8.37 13.50 -6.42
C GLY A 76 8.73 12.61 -5.23
N LEU A 77 8.83 11.31 -5.48
CA LEU A 77 9.25 10.32 -4.50
C LEU A 77 10.71 9.93 -4.74
N ARG A 78 11.50 9.89 -3.67
CA ARG A 78 12.92 9.53 -3.72
C ARG A 78 13.22 8.41 -2.73
N SER A 79 14.11 7.50 -3.14
CA SER A 79 14.51 6.39 -2.29
C SER A 79 15.23 6.89 -1.05
N ARG A 80 14.98 6.27 0.11
CA ARG A 80 15.59 6.53 1.41
C ARG A 80 15.20 7.86 2.06
N GLU A 81 14.23 8.54 1.48
CA GLU A 81 13.62 9.76 2.03
C GLU A 81 12.21 9.42 2.52
N SER A 82 11.84 9.96 3.68
CA SER A 82 10.46 9.87 4.16
C SER A 82 9.58 10.79 3.32
N ALA A 83 8.46 10.26 2.86
CA ALA A 83 7.50 10.99 2.04
C ALA A 83 6.08 10.76 2.54
N SER A 84 5.30 11.82 2.52
CA SER A 84 3.85 11.76 2.67
C SER A 84 3.18 11.50 1.33
N ILE A 85 2.23 10.58 1.29
CA ILE A 85 1.34 10.36 0.15
C ILE A 85 -0.10 10.58 0.61
N TRP A 86 -0.89 11.27 -0.21
CA TRP A 86 -2.26 11.62 0.13
C TRP A 86 -3.27 10.99 -0.81
N TYR A 87 -4.39 10.59 -0.23
CA TYR A 87 -5.59 10.17 -0.93
C TYR A 87 -6.67 11.21 -0.69
N ARG A 88 -7.46 11.49 -1.71
CA ARG A 88 -8.75 12.15 -1.57
C ARG A 88 -9.82 11.26 -2.19
N ILE A 89 -10.82 10.92 -1.40
CA ILE A 89 -11.88 9.98 -1.77
C ILE A 89 -13.16 10.75 -2.01
N GLU A 90 -13.73 10.59 -3.20
CA GLU A 90 -14.95 11.23 -3.62
C GLU A 90 -15.98 10.22 -4.14
N LYS A 91 -17.25 10.54 -3.94
CA LYS A 91 -18.40 9.82 -4.48
C LYS A 91 -19.36 10.84 -5.07
N ASP A 92 -19.75 10.65 -6.33
CA ASP A 92 -20.65 11.55 -7.05
C ASP A 92 -20.19 13.03 -7.02
N GLY A 93 -18.88 13.25 -7.15
CA GLY A 93 -18.25 14.58 -7.14
C GLY A 93 -18.18 15.26 -5.76
N LYS A 94 -18.50 14.54 -4.68
CA LYS A 94 -18.43 15.05 -3.31
C LYS A 94 -17.40 14.28 -2.49
N GLY A 95 -16.65 15.01 -1.67
CA GLY A 95 -15.75 14.40 -0.70
C GLY A 95 -16.51 13.50 0.28
N VAL A 96 -16.02 12.28 0.45
CA VAL A 96 -16.56 11.32 1.42
C VAL A 96 -16.08 11.68 2.83
N SER A 97 -16.98 11.82 3.80
CA SER A 97 -16.62 12.21 5.18
C SER A 97 -17.06 11.20 6.25
N ASP A 98 -17.58 10.05 5.81
CA ASP A 98 -18.12 8.98 6.63
C ASP A 98 -17.36 7.66 6.40
N LEU A 99 -16.05 7.75 6.12
CA LEU A 99 -15.19 6.57 6.08
C LEU A 99 -15.10 5.93 7.46
N GLU A 100 -14.89 4.62 7.44
CA GLU A 100 -14.85 3.75 8.61
C GLU A 100 -13.49 3.12 8.75
N GLU A 101 -13.08 2.87 9.99
CA GLU A 101 -11.92 2.03 10.23
C GLU A 101 -12.14 0.63 9.68
N TYR A 102 -11.04 0.04 9.22
CA TYR A 102 -10.97 -1.39 8.98
C TYR A 102 -9.78 -1.92 9.76
N LEU A 103 -10.00 -2.94 10.59
CA LEU A 103 -8.97 -3.60 11.40
C LEU A 103 -8.05 -2.63 12.18
N GLY A 104 -8.63 -1.54 12.71
CA GLY A 104 -7.99 -0.56 13.58
C GLY A 104 -7.29 0.61 12.87
N ALA A 105 -7.39 0.69 11.54
CA ALA A 105 -6.74 1.75 10.75
C ALA A 105 -7.74 2.46 9.81
N PRO A 106 -7.49 3.75 9.49
CA PRO A 106 -8.25 4.47 8.46
C PRO A 106 -8.13 3.87 7.06
N MET A 107 -6.95 3.30 6.76
CA MET A 107 -6.63 2.68 5.48
C MET A 107 -5.44 1.73 5.67
N HIS A 108 -5.44 0.59 4.98
CA HIS A 108 -4.25 -0.26 4.88
C HIS A 108 -3.60 -0.11 3.52
N LEU A 109 -2.26 -0.12 3.49
CA LEU A 109 -1.48 -0.05 2.27
C LEU A 109 -0.53 -1.24 2.19
N ALA A 110 -0.54 -1.92 1.04
CA ALA A 110 0.45 -2.91 0.64
C ALA A 110 1.23 -2.36 -0.56
N ILE A 111 2.51 -2.08 -0.35
CA ILE A 111 3.40 -1.45 -1.31
C ILE A 111 4.42 -2.49 -1.77
N ILE A 112 4.46 -2.76 -3.07
CA ILE A 112 5.25 -3.85 -3.66
C ILE A 112 6.11 -3.30 -4.78
N SER A 113 7.42 -3.60 -4.79
CA SER A 113 8.28 -3.27 -5.92
C SER A 113 7.93 -4.14 -7.14
N ALA A 114 8.08 -3.59 -8.35
CA ALA A 114 7.70 -4.31 -9.58
C ALA A 114 8.47 -5.63 -9.81
N ASP A 115 9.67 -5.76 -9.24
CA ASP A 115 10.49 -6.99 -9.25
C ASP A 115 10.14 -7.97 -8.12
N LEU A 116 9.17 -7.63 -7.27
CA LEU A 116 8.73 -8.37 -6.09
C LEU A 116 9.82 -8.55 -5.01
N SER A 117 10.93 -7.80 -5.07
CA SER A 117 12.02 -7.89 -4.09
C SER A 117 11.71 -7.16 -2.77
N TYR A 118 10.72 -6.27 -2.77
CA TYR A 118 10.33 -5.49 -1.61
C TYR A 118 8.82 -5.45 -1.42
N PHE A 119 8.41 -5.61 -0.16
CA PHE A 119 7.05 -5.44 0.32
C PHE A 119 7.05 -4.60 1.60
N LEU A 120 6.15 -3.62 1.66
CA LEU A 120 5.86 -2.82 2.84
C LEU A 120 4.36 -2.85 3.11
N HIS A 121 3.98 -3.21 4.33
CA HIS A 121 2.66 -2.94 4.88
C HIS A 121 2.76 -1.67 5.72
N THR A 122 1.96 -0.67 5.39
CA THR A 122 1.78 0.52 6.25
C THR A 122 0.30 0.88 6.35
N HIS A 123 -0.01 1.90 7.14
CA HIS A 123 -1.36 2.39 7.35
C HIS A 123 -1.48 3.83 6.89
N GLY A 124 -2.71 4.20 6.51
CA GLY A 124 -3.09 5.58 6.44
C GLY A 124 -3.38 6.12 7.84
N GLU A 125 -3.28 7.42 7.98
CA GLU A 125 -3.55 8.16 9.20
C GLU A 125 -4.47 9.34 8.89
N ILE A 126 -5.10 9.84 9.95
CA ILE A 126 -5.95 11.02 9.89
C ILE A 126 -5.44 12.03 10.92
N HIS A 127 -5.68 13.31 10.62
CA HIS A 127 -5.39 14.38 11.56
C HIS A 127 -6.65 14.78 12.31
N ASP A 128 -6.50 15.04 13.61
CA ASP A 128 -7.59 15.60 14.40
C ASP A 128 -8.04 16.95 13.79
N PRO A 129 -9.35 17.14 13.53
CA PRO A 129 -9.83 18.36 12.88
C PRO A 129 -9.52 19.64 13.66
N GLN A 130 -9.47 19.56 14.99
CA GLN A 130 -9.29 20.69 15.91
C GLN A 130 -7.82 20.94 16.22
N THR A 131 -7.09 19.89 16.61
CA THR A 131 -5.71 20.00 17.09
C THR A 131 -4.67 19.82 15.99
N ARG A 132 -5.09 19.25 14.85
CA ARG A 132 -4.20 18.81 13.74
C ARG A 132 -3.17 17.77 14.16
N ALA A 133 -3.30 17.20 15.35
CA ALA A 133 -2.46 16.10 15.78
C ALA A 133 -2.73 14.84 14.95
N GLU A 134 -1.68 14.12 14.60
CA GLU A 134 -1.75 12.82 13.96
C GLU A 134 -2.48 11.82 14.87
N LYS A 135 -3.47 11.13 14.31
CA LYS A 135 -4.22 10.08 14.98
C LYS A 135 -4.03 8.77 14.22
N HIS A 136 -3.13 7.95 14.77
CA HIS A 136 -2.75 6.65 14.21
C HIS A 136 -3.77 5.55 14.49
N THR A 137 -4.55 5.68 15.57
CA THR A 137 -5.59 4.72 15.95
C THR A 137 -6.96 5.38 15.88
N VAL A 138 -7.88 4.71 15.20
CA VAL A 138 -9.28 5.12 15.07
C VAL A 138 -10.17 4.10 15.77
N ASN A 139 -11.23 4.58 16.41
CA ASN A 139 -12.24 3.72 17.00
C ASN A 139 -13.35 3.46 15.99
N ALA A 140 -14.11 2.37 16.17
CA ALA A 140 -15.23 2.00 15.29
C ALA A 140 -16.31 3.10 15.15
N SER A 141 -16.42 4.01 16.13
CA SER A 141 -17.34 5.15 16.09
C SER A 141 -16.82 6.36 15.31
N ASP A 142 -15.51 6.43 15.04
CA ASP A 142 -14.92 7.56 14.34
C ASP A 142 -15.35 7.56 12.87
N LYS A 143 -15.64 8.76 12.35
CA LYS A 143 -15.89 9.00 10.94
C LYS A 143 -14.89 10.04 10.44
N PHE A 144 -14.30 9.78 9.28
CA PHE A 144 -13.23 10.61 8.73
C PHE A 144 -13.30 10.69 7.20
N GLY A 145 -12.35 11.42 6.62
CA GLY A 145 -12.28 11.76 5.20
C GLY A 145 -12.55 13.25 4.94
N PRO A 146 -12.46 13.69 3.67
CA PRO A 146 -12.19 12.89 2.47
C PRO A 146 -10.72 12.57 2.25
N GLU A 147 -9.83 13.13 3.07
CA GLU A 147 -8.40 12.96 2.92
C GLU A 147 -7.85 11.95 3.93
N ILE A 148 -6.93 11.13 3.44
CA ILE A 148 -6.14 10.18 4.23
C ILE A 148 -4.69 10.35 3.79
N GLU A 149 -3.79 10.46 4.75
CA GLU A 149 -2.34 10.54 4.54
C GLU A 149 -1.69 9.21 4.87
N ALA A 150 -0.53 8.91 4.29
CA ALA A 150 0.34 7.86 4.77
C ALA A 150 1.80 8.29 4.62
N HIS A 151 2.61 7.98 5.63
CA HIS A 151 4.05 8.15 5.57
C HIS A 151 4.73 6.89 5.05
N VAL A 152 5.60 7.05 4.06
CA VAL A 152 6.30 5.95 3.38
C VAL A 152 7.77 6.31 3.13
N THR A 153 8.65 5.33 3.29
CA THR A 153 10.06 5.42 2.90
C THR A 153 10.36 4.28 1.95
N PHE A 154 10.63 4.59 0.69
CA PHE A 154 10.99 3.58 -0.32
C PHE A 154 12.48 3.27 -0.21
N PRO A 155 12.92 2.01 -0.11
CA PRO A 155 14.34 1.70 0.11
C PRO A 155 15.21 1.95 -1.13
N PHE A 156 14.65 1.77 -2.33
CA PHE A 156 15.39 1.81 -3.60
C PHE A 156 14.58 2.56 -4.68
N PRO A 157 15.25 3.07 -5.73
CA PRO A 157 14.56 3.59 -6.91
C PRO A 157 13.84 2.48 -7.66
N GLY A 158 12.77 2.82 -8.37
CA GLY A 158 12.04 1.89 -9.21
C GLY A 158 10.54 2.15 -9.28
N ILE A 159 9.83 1.21 -9.90
CA ILE A 159 8.37 1.21 -9.95
C ILE A 159 7.82 0.42 -8.78
N TYR A 160 6.86 1.03 -8.08
CA TYR A 160 6.11 0.40 -7.01
C TYR A 160 4.62 0.38 -7.33
N GLN A 161 3.98 -0.75 -7.05
CA GLN A 161 2.53 -0.89 -7.00
C GLN A 161 2.08 -0.70 -5.56
N ILE A 162 1.17 0.25 -5.35
CA ILE A 162 0.52 0.53 -4.07
C ILE A 162 -0.91 0.02 -4.17
N PHE A 163 -1.27 -0.94 -3.33
CA PHE A 163 -2.65 -1.35 -3.09
C PHE A 163 -3.12 -0.75 -1.79
N SER A 164 -4.24 -0.05 -1.80
CA SER A 164 -4.75 0.61 -0.58
C SER A 164 -6.22 0.29 -0.36
N GLN A 165 -6.61 0.01 0.88
CA GLN A 165 -7.95 -0.43 1.25
C GLN A 165 -8.57 0.52 2.26
N PHE A 166 -9.73 1.09 1.94
CA PHE A 166 -10.56 1.85 2.87
C PHE A 166 -11.93 1.19 3.04
N SER A 167 -12.66 1.54 4.10
CA SER A 167 -14.00 1.03 4.37
C SER A 167 -15.04 2.15 4.43
N ARG A 168 -16.26 1.85 3.97
CA ARG A 168 -17.43 2.72 4.10
C ARG A 168 -18.70 1.89 4.09
N GLN A 169 -19.60 2.15 5.04
CA GLN A 169 -20.88 1.44 5.17
C GLN A 169 -20.70 -0.07 5.30
N GLY A 170 -19.66 -0.51 6.00
CA GLY A 170 -19.31 -1.93 6.16
C GLY A 170 -18.71 -2.60 4.92
N GLU A 171 -18.51 -1.88 3.81
CA GLU A 171 -17.88 -2.40 2.61
C GLU A 171 -16.45 -1.88 2.45
N SER A 172 -15.52 -2.79 2.16
CA SER A 172 -14.13 -2.42 1.87
C SER A 172 -13.91 -2.21 0.37
N VAL A 173 -13.23 -1.13 0.01
CA VAL A 173 -12.86 -0.79 -1.37
C VAL A 173 -11.35 -0.91 -1.51
N LEU A 174 -10.90 -1.75 -2.45
CA LEU A 174 -9.49 -1.89 -2.83
C LEU A 174 -9.16 -0.93 -3.98
N THR A 175 -8.11 -0.15 -3.80
CA THR A 175 -7.57 0.81 -4.78
C THR A 175 -6.18 0.41 -5.21
N SER A 176 -5.73 0.91 -6.38
CA SER A 176 -4.40 0.59 -6.89
C SER A 176 -3.75 1.72 -7.71
N PHE A 177 -2.55 2.13 -7.31
CA PHE A 177 -1.76 3.15 -7.97
C PHE A 177 -0.32 2.69 -8.20
N MET A 178 0.26 3.04 -9.35
CA MET A 178 1.70 2.89 -9.55
C MET A 178 2.40 4.22 -9.31
N VAL A 179 3.56 4.14 -8.67
CA VAL A 179 4.48 5.26 -8.50
C VAL A 179 5.85 4.92 -9.04
N GLU A 180 6.57 5.96 -9.45
CA GLU A 180 7.97 5.88 -9.79
C GLU A 180 8.75 6.61 -8.71
N VAL A 181 9.75 5.93 -8.18
CA VAL A 181 10.64 6.42 -7.14
C VAL A 181 12.00 6.65 -7.77
N GLY A 182 12.50 7.88 -7.70
CA GLY A 182 13.82 8.24 -8.17
C GLY A 182 14.93 7.95 -7.15
N PRO A 183 16.21 8.08 -7.55
CA PRO A 183 17.32 8.07 -6.61
C PRO A 183 17.19 9.23 -5.61
N GLY A 184 17.35 8.90 -4.34
CA GLY A 184 17.62 9.88 -3.28
C GLY A 184 19.08 10.34 -3.33
N GLU A 185 19.39 11.39 -2.59
CA GLU A 185 20.71 12.07 -2.61
C GLU A 185 21.91 11.11 -2.46
N ALA A 186 21.81 10.08 -1.61
CA ALA A 186 22.87 9.09 -1.42
C ALA A 186 23.07 8.13 -2.60
N GLY A 187 22.06 7.97 -3.47
CA GLY A 187 22.11 7.11 -4.66
C GLY A 187 22.59 7.81 -5.93
N SER A 188 22.38 9.12 -6.04
CA SER A 188 22.86 9.93 -7.18
C SER A 188 24.39 9.96 -7.27
N ALA A 189 25.08 10.09 -6.14
CA ALA A 189 26.55 10.10 -6.09
C ALA A 189 27.21 8.80 -6.57
N VAL A 190 26.51 7.67 -6.48
CA VAL A 190 27.03 6.36 -6.92
C VAL A 190 26.80 6.13 -8.41
N MET A 191 25.72 6.67 -9.00
CA MET A 191 25.49 6.56 -10.45
C MET A 191 26.38 7.51 -11.27
N GLU A 192 26.72 8.68 -10.73
CA GLU A 192 27.63 9.64 -11.40
C GLU A 192 29.09 9.13 -11.47
N SER A 193 29.48 8.21 -10.58
CA SER A 193 30.82 7.58 -10.61
C SER A 193 30.93 6.35 -11.51
N MET A 194 29.85 5.99 -12.23
CA MET A 194 29.76 4.78 -13.06
C MET A 194 29.60 5.09 -14.56
N GLU A 195 29.94 6.30 -15.01
CA GLU A 195 30.15 6.55 -16.44
C GLU A 195 31.42 5.83 -16.93
N PRO A 196 31.37 5.15 -18.11
CA PRO A 196 32.54 4.46 -18.63
C PRO A 196 33.54 5.49 -19.14
N HIS A 197 34.66 5.65 -18.44
CA HIS A 197 35.86 6.24 -19.02
C HIS A 197 36.41 5.30 -20.09
N GLY A 198 35.95 5.50 -21.32
CA GLY A 198 36.61 5.00 -22.51
C GLY A 198 37.81 5.88 -22.85
N HIS A 199 38.99 5.27 -22.92
CA HIS A 199 39.94 5.38 -24.04
C HIS A 199 40.95 4.24 -23.99
#